data_AF-A0A0G4PP41-F1
#
_entry.id   AF-A0A0G4PP41-F1
#
_cell.length_a   1.000
_cell.length_b   1.000
_cell.length_c   1.000
_cell.angle_alpha   90.00
_cell.angle_beta   90.00
_cell.angle_gamma   90.00
#
_symmetry.space_group_name_H-M   'P 1'
#
loop_
_entity.id
_entity.type
_entity.pdbx_description
1 polymer ?
#
loop_
_entity_poly.entity_id
_entity_poly.type
_entity_poly.pdbx_seq_one_letter_code
_entity_poly.pdbx_strand_id
1 'polypeptide(L)'
;MDVEKTIRGLKPLDGQVVPIRTVQETRPQEEFGDAFVAEVNVKSASKVIKAIDAAFPRDPSLPLSHLRRFAKRELLPPPLRAAIESQSIPLATPTQTIFVLISPPLPDLTTLKALLAPFAPDTAPAATNDPPTTNETPEEASHSDPPSPTIQLHPIKIPLAPPFNTTQAEKWTKTLWPVIFNPAAPRSTVAPPPQTLKRAQESIEPRAGYYLSLARKVAEEAEQSGLGRGVGAVIVDPAIEEEITEAGYEAGYDTTSQWDEAVLAVAGDARYSRSEAGAPSQAQLHTGVAPNPASKTYDADIEGGPELHALMRAVELIARWRREHDRSDGVPASTATADSSKPELKQPELSALESYFLYRHRHGASPNSSNPPQSPSSPLKRKHEVPNPESDLTIDPSTDPSQSQLQHPPLPAPPPSTVVLADSSTTATTPAAPRIRTRSQGGYLCTDLDVYLSHEPCLCCSMGMLLSRFRSVTFPRSGRLESGGLSSEPAVGPVADERDQGAEANASAVDGQEERGYYGLHWRKELNWRALGFEFVEDGDVEVEVKSEAGMPVFHA
;
A
#
# COMPACT_ATOMS: atom_id res chain seq x y z
N MET A 1 30.32 -14.34 23.51
CA MET A 1 29.39 -15.17 22.72
C MET A 1 30.15 -15.69 21.50
N ASP A 2 30.07 -16.97 21.17
CA ASP A 2 30.57 -17.48 19.88
C ASP A 2 29.46 -17.27 18.83
N VAL A 3 29.59 -16.19 18.05
CA VAL A 3 28.56 -15.76 17.11
C VAL A 3 28.39 -16.77 15.99
N GLU A 4 29.48 -17.30 15.43
CA GLU A 4 29.41 -18.29 14.35
C GLU A 4 28.72 -19.59 14.80
N LYS A 5 29.07 -20.07 16.00
CA LYS A 5 28.38 -21.24 16.59
C LYS A 5 26.90 -20.96 16.83
N THR A 6 26.56 -19.74 17.25
CA THR A 6 25.17 -19.33 17.44
C THR A 6 24.41 -19.38 16.11
N ILE A 7 24.95 -18.75 15.06
CA ILE A 7 24.34 -18.69 13.73
C ILE A 7 24.16 -20.09 13.13
N ARG A 8 25.19 -20.95 13.21
CA ARG A 8 25.11 -22.35 12.75
C ARG A 8 24.09 -23.18 13.52
N GLY A 9 23.79 -22.80 14.77
CA GLY A 9 22.81 -23.47 15.62
C GLY A 9 21.38 -22.97 15.44
N LEU A 10 21.15 -21.88 14.68
CA LEU A 10 19.82 -21.35 14.46
C LEU A 10 19.02 -22.30 13.58
N LYS A 11 17.79 -22.57 14.02
CA LYS A 11 16.78 -23.30 13.25
C LYS A 11 15.80 -22.30 12.63
N PRO A 12 15.33 -22.54 11.40
CA PRO A 12 14.29 -21.71 10.82
C PRO A 12 13.00 -21.85 11.63
N LEU A 13 12.18 -20.81 11.63
CA LEU A 13 10.78 -20.93 12.05
C LEU A 13 10.00 -21.72 10.99
N ASP A 14 9.11 -22.60 11.43
CA ASP A 14 8.23 -23.37 10.56
C ASP A 14 6.92 -22.60 10.36
N GLY A 15 6.56 -22.35 9.10
CA GLY A 15 5.40 -21.53 8.75
C GLY A 15 5.41 -21.05 7.31
N GLN A 16 4.50 -20.13 7.01
CA GLN A 16 4.25 -19.63 5.66
C GLN A 16 4.26 -18.10 5.61
N VAL A 17 4.70 -17.55 4.48
CA VAL A 17 4.71 -16.10 4.22
C VAL A 17 3.39 -15.71 3.56
N VAL A 18 2.66 -14.77 4.17
CA VAL A 18 1.35 -14.27 3.70
C VAL A 18 1.41 -12.76 3.50
N PRO A 19 0.92 -12.20 2.38
CA PRO A 19 0.87 -10.76 2.19
C PRO A 19 0.00 -10.03 3.23
N ILE A 20 0.46 -8.88 3.69
CA ILE A 20 -0.32 -7.98 4.55
C ILE A 20 -1.37 -7.29 3.70
N ARG A 21 -2.65 -7.45 4.07
CA ARG A 21 -3.77 -6.74 3.44
C ARG A 21 -3.62 -5.24 3.64
N THR A 22 -3.99 -4.47 2.63
CA THR A 22 -4.01 -3.01 2.69
C THR A 22 -5.26 -2.48 3.40
N VAL A 23 -5.22 -1.23 3.87
CA VAL A 23 -6.40 -0.59 4.49
C VAL A 23 -7.55 -0.49 3.48
N GLN A 24 -7.24 -0.28 2.20
CA GLN A 24 -8.24 -0.21 1.15
C GLN A 24 -8.87 -1.57 0.86
N GLU A 25 -8.17 -2.68 1.13
CA GLU A 25 -8.73 -4.03 1.05
C GLU A 25 -9.56 -4.40 2.28
N THR A 26 -9.14 -3.98 3.48
CA THR A 26 -9.86 -4.29 4.72
C THR A 26 -11.05 -3.36 4.95
N ARG A 27 -10.95 -2.12 4.47
CA ARG A 27 -11.96 -1.06 4.58
C ARG A 27 -12.21 -0.41 3.21
N PRO A 28 -12.86 -1.15 2.28
CA PRO A 28 -13.22 -0.61 0.98
C PRO A 28 -14.12 0.61 1.14
N GLN A 29 -13.69 1.77 0.63
CA GLN A 29 -14.51 2.98 0.64
C GLN A 29 -15.67 2.81 -0.35
N GLU A 30 -16.90 2.75 0.15
CA GLU A 30 -18.11 2.67 -0.67
C GLU A 30 -18.71 4.08 -0.84
N GLU A 31 -18.51 4.68 -2.01
CA GLU A 31 -19.16 5.94 -2.38
C GLU A 31 -20.33 5.69 -3.33
N PHE A 32 -21.47 6.33 -3.05
CA PHE A 32 -22.69 6.20 -3.84
C PHE A 32 -23.14 7.57 -4.34
N GLY A 33 -23.70 7.61 -5.55
CA GLY A 33 -24.25 8.80 -6.17
C GLY A 33 -25.64 8.55 -6.73
N ASP A 34 -26.40 9.63 -6.91
CA ASP A 34 -27.71 9.57 -7.54
C ASP A 34 -27.58 9.49 -9.07
N ALA A 35 -28.54 8.82 -9.70
CA ALA A 35 -28.63 8.62 -11.14
C ALA A 35 -30.10 8.52 -11.57
N PHE A 36 -30.33 8.59 -12.89
CA PHE A 36 -31.65 8.34 -13.47
C PHE A 36 -31.63 7.13 -14.39
N VAL A 37 -32.78 6.47 -14.47
CA VAL A 37 -33.02 5.35 -15.38
C VAL A 37 -34.20 5.70 -16.27
N ALA A 38 -34.06 5.46 -17.57
CA ALA A 38 -35.12 5.68 -18.54
C ALA A 38 -35.34 4.42 -19.38
N GLU A 39 -36.59 4.10 -19.68
CA GLU A 39 -36.96 3.02 -20.60
C GLU A 39 -36.92 3.53 -22.04
N VAL A 40 -36.21 2.83 -22.93
CA VAL A 40 -36.09 3.18 -24.34
C VAL A 40 -36.28 1.95 -25.24
N ASN A 41 -36.57 2.19 -26.51
CA ASN A 41 -36.62 1.11 -27.50
C ASN A 41 -35.23 0.49 -27.71
N VAL A 42 -35.11 -0.84 -27.62
CA VAL A 42 -33.82 -1.54 -27.75
C VAL A 42 -33.10 -1.24 -29.06
N LYS A 43 -33.84 -1.03 -30.16
CA LYS A 43 -33.28 -0.71 -31.49
C LYS A 43 -32.59 0.65 -31.52
N SER A 44 -32.95 1.54 -30.59
CA SER A 44 -32.42 2.89 -30.47
C SER A 44 -31.25 3.00 -29.50
N ALA A 45 -30.87 1.93 -28.78
CA ALA A 45 -29.88 1.98 -27.69
C ALA A 45 -28.56 2.67 -28.08
N SER A 46 -27.99 2.33 -29.24
CA SER A 46 -26.74 2.98 -29.71
C SER A 46 -26.90 4.47 -30.02
N LYS A 47 -28.08 4.88 -30.53
CA LYS A 47 -28.39 6.29 -30.79
C LYS A 47 -28.58 7.07 -29.50
N VAL A 48 -29.22 6.44 -28.50
CA VAL A 48 -29.41 7.00 -27.16
C VAL A 48 -28.07 7.31 -26.49
N ILE A 49 -27.11 6.38 -26.48
CA ILE A 49 -25.77 6.67 -25.91
C ILE A 49 -25.12 7.86 -26.62
N LYS A 50 -25.15 7.87 -27.96
CA LYS A 50 -24.52 8.96 -28.74
C LYS A 50 -25.18 10.31 -28.43
N ALA A 51 -26.50 10.34 -28.30
CA ALA A 51 -27.24 11.55 -27.93
C ALA A 51 -26.88 12.01 -26.51
N ILE A 52 -26.85 11.09 -25.53
CA ILE A 52 -26.47 11.39 -24.14
C ILE A 52 -25.02 11.87 -24.06
N ASP A 53 -24.06 11.13 -24.62
CA ASP A 53 -22.64 11.49 -24.53
C ASP A 53 -22.31 12.80 -25.27
N ALA A 54 -23.07 13.15 -26.31
CA ALA A 54 -22.93 14.42 -27.02
C ALA A 54 -23.53 15.61 -26.25
N ALA A 55 -24.69 15.41 -25.60
CA ALA A 55 -25.36 16.46 -24.83
C ALA A 55 -24.78 16.64 -23.42
N PHE A 56 -24.34 15.53 -22.81
CA PHE A 56 -23.85 15.43 -21.43
C PHE A 56 -22.56 14.61 -21.41
N PRO A 57 -21.41 15.22 -21.80
CA PRO A 57 -20.12 14.55 -21.74
C PRO A 57 -19.81 14.08 -20.32
N ARG A 58 -19.19 12.90 -20.24
CA ARG A 58 -18.78 12.32 -18.95
C ARG A 58 -17.65 13.11 -18.33
N ASP A 59 -17.67 13.18 -17.00
CA ASP A 59 -16.55 13.69 -16.23
C ASP A 59 -15.36 12.70 -16.31
N PRO A 60 -14.21 13.09 -16.91
CA PRO A 60 -13.04 12.22 -16.97
C PRO A 60 -12.43 11.94 -15.59
N SER A 61 -12.72 12.76 -14.57
CA SER A 61 -12.27 12.54 -13.20
C SER A 61 -13.04 11.42 -12.48
N LEU A 62 -14.22 11.04 -12.98
CA LEU A 62 -15.07 9.99 -12.42
C LEU A 62 -15.38 8.89 -13.46
N PRO A 63 -14.44 7.97 -13.73
CA PRO A 63 -14.64 6.91 -14.71
C PRO A 63 -15.62 5.84 -14.20
N LEU A 64 -16.86 5.89 -14.67
CA LEU A 64 -17.92 4.91 -14.33
C LEU A 64 -17.96 3.72 -15.30
N SER A 65 -16.81 3.18 -15.70
CA SER A 65 -16.73 2.08 -16.67
C SER A 65 -17.19 0.73 -16.11
N HIS A 66 -17.24 0.58 -14.78
CA HIS A 66 -17.78 -0.59 -14.10
C HIS A 66 -19.31 -0.66 -14.16
N LEU A 67 -20.00 0.45 -14.42
CA LEU A 67 -21.46 0.46 -14.53
C LEU A 67 -21.88 0.09 -15.95
N ARG A 68 -22.81 -0.87 -16.10
CA ARG A 68 -23.40 -1.15 -17.40
C ARG A 68 -24.26 0.03 -17.83
N ARG A 69 -24.07 0.54 -19.05
CA ARG A 69 -24.91 1.63 -19.57
C ARG A 69 -26.38 1.22 -19.78
N PHE A 70 -26.62 -0.08 -19.99
CA PHE A 70 -27.95 -0.62 -20.16
C PHE A 70 -28.20 -1.83 -19.27
N ALA A 71 -29.45 -1.98 -18.87
CA ALA A 71 -29.96 -3.15 -18.18
C ALA A 71 -31.25 -3.64 -18.85
N LYS A 72 -31.40 -4.96 -18.92
CA LYS A 72 -32.68 -5.57 -19.25
C LYS A 72 -33.58 -5.54 -18.02
N ARG A 73 -34.90 -5.61 -18.22
CA ARG A 73 -35.89 -5.53 -17.14
C ARG A 73 -35.64 -6.55 -16.03
N GLU A 74 -35.27 -7.78 -16.37
CA GLU A 74 -35.01 -8.86 -15.41
C GLU A 74 -33.79 -8.63 -14.51
N LEU A 75 -32.87 -7.73 -14.92
CA LEU A 75 -31.67 -7.38 -14.16
C LEU A 75 -31.85 -6.12 -13.32
N LEU A 76 -33.03 -5.51 -13.33
CA LEU A 76 -33.30 -4.33 -12.52
C LEU A 76 -33.56 -4.71 -11.05
N PRO A 77 -33.12 -3.88 -10.09
CA PRO A 77 -33.43 -4.09 -8.67
C PRO A 77 -34.94 -4.16 -8.42
N PRO A 78 -35.40 -4.99 -7.47
CA PRO A 78 -36.84 -5.14 -7.18
C PRO A 78 -37.58 -3.82 -6.90
N PRO A 79 -37.03 -2.86 -6.11
CA PRO A 79 -37.72 -1.59 -5.86
C PRO A 79 -37.92 -0.76 -7.13
N LEU A 80 -36.90 -0.72 -8.00
CA LEU A 80 -37.00 -0.01 -9.29
C LEU A 80 -38.02 -0.68 -10.21
N ARG A 81 -38.04 -2.01 -10.28
CA ARG A 81 -39.04 -2.75 -11.08
C ARG A 81 -40.46 -2.43 -10.63
N ALA A 82 -40.73 -2.46 -9.33
CA ALA A 82 -42.05 -2.15 -8.79
C ALA A 82 -42.46 -0.68 -9.10
N ALA A 83 -41.52 0.27 -8.98
CA ALA A 83 -41.77 1.66 -9.33
C ALA A 83 -42.13 1.83 -10.82
N ILE A 84 -41.41 1.16 -11.71
CA ILE A 84 -41.73 1.16 -13.15
C ILE A 84 -43.10 0.51 -13.40
N GLU A 85 -43.42 -0.61 -12.75
CA GLU A 85 -44.70 -1.32 -12.92
C GLU A 85 -45.91 -0.47 -12.51
N SER A 86 -45.82 0.18 -11.35
CA SER A 86 -46.86 1.09 -10.86
C SER A 86 -47.13 2.29 -11.77
N GLN A 87 -46.15 2.68 -12.60
CA GLN A 87 -46.25 3.84 -13.50
C GLN A 87 -46.36 3.43 -14.98
N SER A 88 -46.31 2.13 -15.26
CA SER A 88 -46.36 1.60 -16.63
C SER A 88 -47.78 1.65 -17.20
N ILE A 89 -47.91 2.26 -18.38
CA ILE A 89 -49.14 2.23 -19.18
C ILE A 89 -49.08 0.98 -20.06
N PRO A 90 -50.19 0.23 -20.27
CA PRO A 90 -50.18 -0.95 -21.13
C PRO A 90 -49.76 -0.60 -22.57
N LEU A 91 -48.68 -1.21 -23.06
CA LEU A 91 -48.25 -1.07 -24.46
C LEU A 91 -49.16 -1.89 -25.39
N ALA A 92 -49.47 -1.36 -26.58
CA ALA A 92 -50.31 -2.02 -27.59
C ALA A 92 -49.62 -3.19 -28.31
N THR A 93 -48.29 -3.23 -28.34
CA THR A 93 -47.50 -4.28 -29.00
C THR A 93 -46.26 -4.64 -28.17
N PRO A 94 -45.76 -5.88 -28.24
CA PRO A 94 -44.55 -6.27 -27.53
C PRO A 94 -43.31 -5.65 -28.19
N THR A 95 -43.06 -4.36 -27.94
CA THR A 95 -41.79 -3.73 -28.27
C THR A 95 -40.75 -4.14 -27.25
N GLN A 96 -39.62 -4.66 -27.73
CA GLN A 96 -38.50 -4.99 -26.88
C GLN A 96 -37.85 -3.69 -26.37
N THR A 97 -37.94 -3.46 -25.07
CA THR A 97 -37.38 -2.28 -24.40
C THR A 97 -36.09 -2.63 -23.65
N ILE A 98 -35.32 -1.60 -23.34
CA ILE A 98 -34.12 -1.69 -22.51
C ILE A 98 -33.99 -0.41 -21.67
N PHE A 99 -33.39 -0.52 -20.50
CA PHE A 99 -33.24 0.60 -19.58
C PHE A 99 -31.85 1.20 -19.69
N VAL A 100 -31.77 2.51 -19.93
CA VAL A 100 -30.51 3.26 -19.98
C VAL A 100 -30.23 3.92 -18.64
N LEU A 101 -28.97 3.88 -18.21
CA LEU A 101 -28.48 4.61 -17.04
C LEU A 101 -27.97 5.99 -17.44
N ILE A 102 -28.44 7.02 -16.74
CA ILE A 102 -27.94 8.39 -16.81
C ILE A 102 -27.18 8.67 -15.51
N SER A 103 -25.85 8.64 -15.61
CA SER A 103 -24.94 8.84 -14.49
C SER A 103 -24.57 10.31 -14.29
N PRO A 104 -24.04 10.70 -13.12
CA PRO A 104 -23.50 12.04 -12.89
C PRO A 104 -22.43 12.47 -13.93
N PRO A 105 -22.29 13.78 -14.19
CA PRO A 105 -23.09 14.89 -13.64
C PRO A 105 -24.54 14.87 -14.17
N LEU A 106 -25.52 15.00 -13.28
CA LEU A 106 -26.93 14.85 -13.64
C LEU A 106 -27.44 16.13 -14.32
N PRO A 107 -28.03 16.02 -15.52
CA PRO A 107 -28.56 17.18 -16.23
C PRO A 107 -29.92 17.63 -15.67
N ASP A 108 -30.38 18.80 -16.11
CA ASP A 108 -31.75 19.24 -15.87
C ASP A 108 -32.78 18.23 -16.42
N LEU A 109 -33.79 17.92 -15.61
CA LEU A 109 -34.79 16.90 -15.89
C LEU A 109 -35.61 17.20 -17.14
N THR A 110 -35.91 18.48 -17.40
CA THR A 110 -36.72 18.90 -18.54
C THR A 110 -35.96 18.67 -19.84
N THR A 111 -34.69 19.08 -19.84
CA THR A 111 -33.77 18.90 -20.97
C THR A 111 -33.53 17.42 -21.27
N LEU A 112 -33.32 16.61 -20.23
CA LEU A 112 -33.11 15.17 -20.36
C LEU A 112 -34.34 14.45 -20.95
N LYS A 113 -35.54 14.80 -20.48
CA LYS A 113 -36.79 14.24 -21.01
C LYS A 113 -36.97 14.59 -22.49
N ALA A 114 -36.73 15.85 -22.87
CA ALA A 114 -36.84 16.30 -24.25
C ALA A 114 -35.84 15.55 -25.17
N LEU A 115 -34.60 15.35 -24.71
CA LEU A 115 -33.57 14.61 -25.46
C LEU A 115 -33.96 13.14 -25.69
N LEU A 116 -34.56 12.50 -24.69
CA LEU A 116 -34.86 11.07 -24.72
C LEU A 116 -36.23 10.73 -25.33
N ALA A 117 -37.16 11.71 -25.40
CA ALA A 117 -38.50 11.54 -25.97
C ALA A 117 -38.54 10.84 -27.35
N PRO A 118 -37.63 11.13 -28.32
CA PRO A 118 -37.62 10.45 -29.62
C PRO A 118 -37.31 8.95 -29.57
N PHE A 119 -36.83 8.45 -28.41
CA PHE A 119 -36.43 7.07 -28.21
C PHE A 119 -37.37 6.30 -27.26
N ALA A 120 -38.44 6.95 -26.81
CA ALA A 120 -39.44 6.35 -25.95
C ALA A 120 -40.12 5.14 -26.64
N PRO A 121 -40.58 4.14 -25.86
CA PRO A 121 -41.39 3.05 -26.39
C PRO A 121 -42.70 3.58 -26.99
N ASP A 122 -43.19 2.98 -28.08
CA ASP A 122 -44.43 3.39 -28.73
C ASP A 122 -45.63 3.18 -27.79
N THR A 123 -46.25 4.27 -27.31
CA THR A 123 -47.49 4.24 -26.53
C THR A 123 -48.71 4.20 -27.46
N ALA A 124 -49.71 3.42 -27.08
CA ALA A 124 -50.99 3.39 -27.79
C ALA A 124 -51.77 4.71 -27.56
N PRO A 125 -52.46 5.28 -28.56
CA PRO A 125 -53.47 6.28 -28.29
C PRO A 125 -54.61 5.65 -27.47
N ALA A 126 -55.09 6.36 -26.44
CA ALA A 126 -56.23 5.92 -25.64
C ALA A 126 -57.43 5.67 -26.57
N ALA A 127 -57.97 4.45 -26.56
CA ALA A 127 -59.23 4.16 -27.24
C ALA A 127 -60.36 4.89 -26.50
N THR A 128 -60.74 6.07 -26.98
CA THR A 128 -62.01 6.71 -26.63
C THR A 128 -63.13 5.86 -27.23
N ASN A 129 -63.78 5.05 -26.40
CA ASN A 129 -64.99 4.32 -26.74
C ASN A 129 -66.21 5.27 -26.72
N ASP A 130 -66.27 6.26 -27.61
CA ASP A 130 -67.51 7.01 -27.84
C ASP A 130 -68.09 6.64 -29.22
N PRO A 131 -69.38 6.21 -29.30
CA PRO A 131 -70.04 5.88 -30.56
C PRO A 131 -70.38 7.15 -31.36
N PRO A 132 -70.43 7.07 -32.71
CA PRO A 132 -70.69 8.24 -33.54
C PRO A 132 -72.20 8.53 -33.56
N THR A 133 -72.62 9.66 -32.99
CA THR A 133 -73.92 10.25 -33.29
C THR A 133 -73.73 11.54 -34.08
N THR A 134 -74.14 11.46 -35.33
CA THR A 134 -74.30 12.49 -36.36
C THR A 134 -75.05 13.73 -35.87
N ASN A 135 -74.45 14.90 -36.06
CA ASN A 135 -74.98 16.06 -36.80
C ASN A 135 -74.22 17.34 -36.39
N GLU A 136 -73.44 17.93 -37.30
CA GLU A 136 -73.42 19.37 -37.66
C GLU A 136 -72.20 19.73 -38.54
N THR A 137 -72.37 20.84 -39.26
CA THR A 137 -71.68 21.44 -40.43
C THR A 137 -70.15 21.64 -40.35
N PRO A 138 -69.44 21.82 -41.50
CA PRO A 138 -67.98 21.87 -41.56
C PRO A 138 -67.44 23.29 -41.42
N GLU A 139 -66.84 23.64 -40.29
CA GLU A 139 -65.92 24.77 -40.17
C GLU A 139 -64.99 24.56 -38.96
N GLU A 140 -63.71 24.89 -39.14
CA GLU A 140 -62.59 24.86 -38.17
C GLU A 140 -61.99 23.49 -37.78
N ALA A 141 -61.18 22.94 -38.70
CA ALA A 141 -60.13 21.99 -38.33
C ALA A 141 -59.02 22.72 -37.52
N SER A 142 -59.12 22.66 -36.20
CA SER A 142 -57.97 22.91 -35.32
C SER A 142 -57.09 21.66 -35.30
N HIS A 143 -55.86 21.80 -35.79
CA HIS A 143 -54.81 20.80 -35.66
C HIS A 143 -54.49 20.61 -34.18
N SER A 144 -54.99 19.53 -33.56
CA SER A 144 -54.42 19.02 -32.32
C SER A 144 -53.29 18.06 -32.68
N ASP A 145 -52.05 18.50 -32.45
CA ASP A 145 -50.87 17.66 -32.58
C ASP A 145 -51.02 16.38 -31.71
N PRO A 146 -50.60 15.21 -32.19
CA PRO A 146 -50.61 14.00 -31.37
C PRO A 146 -49.73 14.20 -30.13
N PRO A 147 -50.12 13.65 -28.95
CA PRO A 147 -49.34 13.80 -27.73
C PRO A 147 -47.93 13.23 -27.97
N SER A 148 -46.93 14.09 -27.81
CA SER A 148 -45.52 13.68 -27.94
C SER A 148 -45.21 12.56 -26.94
N PRO A 149 -44.50 11.50 -27.35
CA PRO A 149 -44.22 10.38 -26.47
C PRO A 149 -43.41 10.87 -25.26
N THR A 150 -43.97 10.66 -24.06
CA THR A 150 -43.37 11.16 -22.81
C THR A 150 -42.55 10.06 -22.16
N ILE A 151 -41.25 10.30 -21.97
CA ILE A 151 -40.35 9.38 -21.30
C ILE A 151 -40.37 9.59 -19.78
N GLN A 152 -40.48 8.50 -19.03
CA GLN A 152 -40.38 8.52 -17.57
C GLN A 152 -38.94 8.36 -17.12
N LEU A 153 -38.57 9.11 -16.07
CA LEU A 153 -37.26 9.04 -15.43
C LEU A 153 -37.45 8.51 -14.02
N HIS A 154 -36.74 7.44 -13.67
CA HIS A 154 -36.78 6.84 -12.35
C HIS A 154 -35.46 7.11 -11.62
N PRO A 155 -35.48 7.71 -10.42
CA PRO A 155 -34.26 7.93 -9.65
C PRO A 155 -33.70 6.60 -9.14
N ILE A 156 -32.38 6.50 -9.06
CA ILE A 156 -31.67 5.35 -8.51
C ILE A 156 -30.36 5.76 -7.88
N LYS A 157 -29.86 4.95 -6.94
CA LYS A 157 -28.49 5.07 -6.42
C LYS A 157 -27.54 4.12 -7.14
N ILE A 158 -26.34 4.59 -7.45
CA ILE A 158 -25.27 3.82 -8.10
C ILE A 158 -23.96 3.91 -7.31
N PRO A 159 -23.10 2.88 -7.35
CA PRO A 159 -21.76 2.96 -6.79
C PRO A 159 -20.84 3.78 -7.70
N LEU A 160 -20.19 4.79 -7.14
CA LEU A 160 -19.25 5.67 -7.85
C LEU A 160 -17.86 5.00 -7.99
N ALA A 161 -17.48 4.17 -7.04
CA ALA A 161 -16.29 3.34 -7.11
C ALA A 161 -16.58 1.96 -7.73
N PRO A 162 -15.62 1.34 -8.43
CA PRO A 162 -15.75 -0.02 -8.93
C PRO A 162 -15.83 -1.05 -7.79
N PRO A 163 -16.50 -2.20 -7.98
CA PRO A 163 -16.58 -3.24 -6.96
C PRO A 163 -15.22 -3.87 -6.69
N PHE A 164 -14.96 -4.21 -5.42
CA PHE A 164 -13.73 -4.81 -4.91
C PHE A 164 -13.66 -6.31 -5.16
N ASN A 165 -14.77 -7.02 -5.25
CA ASN A 165 -14.79 -8.46 -5.52
C ASN A 165 -16.08 -8.89 -6.20
N THR A 166 -16.11 -10.13 -6.69
CA THR A 166 -17.27 -10.71 -7.37
C THR A 166 -18.52 -10.67 -6.49
N THR A 167 -18.40 -10.99 -5.19
CA THR A 167 -19.53 -10.99 -4.23
C THR A 167 -20.17 -9.60 -4.10
N GLN A 168 -19.36 -8.55 -3.99
CA GLN A 168 -19.84 -7.17 -3.91
C GLN A 168 -20.48 -6.75 -5.24
N ALA A 169 -19.89 -7.13 -6.38
CA ALA A 169 -20.46 -6.86 -7.69
C ALA A 169 -21.83 -7.53 -7.89
N GLU A 170 -22.00 -8.76 -7.41
CA GLU A 170 -23.28 -9.46 -7.42
C GLU A 170 -24.31 -8.78 -6.51
N LYS A 171 -23.91 -8.39 -5.30
CA LYS A 171 -24.75 -7.64 -4.36
C LYS A 171 -25.25 -6.35 -5.01
N TRP A 172 -24.35 -5.51 -5.51
CA TRP A 172 -24.70 -4.24 -6.14
C TRP A 172 -25.52 -4.42 -7.42
N THR A 173 -25.26 -5.45 -8.22
CA THR A 173 -26.09 -5.78 -9.39
C THR A 173 -27.53 -6.10 -8.99
N LYS A 174 -27.73 -6.80 -7.87
CA LYS A 174 -29.06 -7.16 -7.35
C LYS A 174 -29.79 -5.98 -6.70
N THR A 175 -29.07 -5.09 -6.02
CA THR A 175 -29.68 -4.07 -5.14
C THR A 175 -29.64 -2.64 -5.70
N LEU A 176 -28.69 -2.31 -6.57
CA LEU A 176 -28.43 -0.94 -7.06
C LEU A 176 -28.55 -0.84 -8.58
N TRP A 177 -27.59 -1.37 -9.32
CA TRP A 177 -27.60 -1.36 -10.78
C TRP A 177 -26.59 -2.38 -11.29
N PRO A 178 -26.78 -2.99 -12.48
CA PRO A 178 -25.82 -3.94 -13.02
C PRO A 178 -24.40 -3.37 -13.13
N VAL A 179 -23.48 -4.01 -12.40
CA VAL A 179 -22.05 -3.64 -12.34
C VAL A 179 -21.18 -4.76 -12.88
N ILE A 180 -19.97 -4.41 -13.32
CA ILE A 180 -18.95 -5.32 -13.85
C ILE A 180 -17.76 -5.27 -12.91
N PHE A 181 -17.39 -6.43 -12.38
CA PHE A 181 -16.11 -6.61 -11.72
C PHE A 181 -15.04 -6.91 -12.75
N ASN A 182 -13.99 -6.08 -12.80
CA ASN A 182 -12.80 -6.33 -13.62
C ASN A 182 -11.62 -6.66 -12.69
N PRO A 183 -11.16 -7.93 -12.64
CA PRO A 183 -10.04 -8.31 -11.78
C PRO A 183 -8.70 -7.67 -12.21
N ALA A 184 -8.59 -7.23 -13.46
CA ALA A 184 -7.40 -6.59 -14.03
C ALA A 184 -7.47 -5.05 -14.01
N ALA A 185 -8.59 -4.44 -13.59
CA ALA A 185 -8.66 -2.99 -13.47
C ALA A 185 -7.68 -2.52 -12.38
N PRO A 186 -6.92 -1.44 -12.63
CA PRO A 186 -5.84 -1.03 -11.74
C PRO A 186 -6.35 -0.78 -10.33
N ARG A 187 -5.85 -1.61 -9.42
CA ARG A 187 -5.89 -1.40 -7.99
C ARG A 187 -4.51 -0.98 -7.47
N SER A 188 -3.66 -0.38 -8.30
CA SER A 188 -2.32 0.04 -7.86
C SER A 188 -2.36 0.99 -6.64
N THR A 189 -3.48 1.69 -6.43
CA THR A 189 -3.75 2.51 -5.23
C THR A 189 -4.41 1.76 -4.08
N VAL A 190 -4.98 0.58 -4.34
CA VAL A 190 -5.67 -0.28 -3.37
C VAL A 190 -4.72 -1.36 -2.86
N ALA A 191 -4.07 -2.13 -3.73
CA ALA A 191 -3.19 -3.23 -3.35
C ALA A 191 -1.98 -3.35 -4.31
N PRO A 192 -0.89 -4.02 -3.88
CA PRO A 192 0.22 -4.35 -4.76
C PRO A 192 -0.24 -5.10 -6.03
N PRO A 193 0.40 -4.87 -7.20
CA PRO A 193 0.13 -5.67 -8.39
C PRO A 193 0.31 -7.17 -8.08
N PRO A 194 -0.67 -8.04 -8.39
CA PRO A 194 -0.64 -9.44 -7.96
C PRO A 194 0.59 -10.22 -8.43
N GLN A 195 1.07 -9.95 -9.65
CA GLN A 195 2.27 -10.58 -10.19
C GLN A 195 3.54 -10.17 -9.44
N THR A 196 3.68 -8.87 -9.13
CA THR A 196 4.80 -8.34 -8.34
C THR A 196 4.79 -8.90 -6.93
N LEU A 197 3.61 -8.93 -6.30
CA LEU A 197 3.42 -9.47 -4.96
C LEU A 197 3.78 -10.96 -4.90
N LYS A 198 3.27 -11.75 -5.84
CA LYS A 198 3.54 -13.20 -5.92
C LYS A 198 5.03 -13.49 -6.15
N ARG A 199 5.67 -12.78 -7.08
CA ARG A 199 7.11 -12.95 -7.33
C ARG A 199 7.95 -12.62 -6.08
N ALA A 200 7.59 -11.55 -5.37
CA ALA A 200 8.29 -11.20 -4.13
C ALA A 200 8.05 -12.26 -3.04
N GLN A 201 6.83 -12.76 -2.89
CA GLN A 201 6.50 -13.83 -1.96
C GLN A 201 7.33 -15.10 -2.25
N GLU A 202 7.33 -15.57 -3.51
CA GLU A 202 8.11 -16.74 -3.95
C GLU A 202 9.62 -16.58 -3.70
N SER A 203 10.13 -15.34 -3.74
CA SER A 203 11.52 -15.00 -3.44
C SER A 203 11.83 -14.97 -1.94
N ILE A 204 10.88 -14.59 -1.10
CA ILE A 204 11.07 -14.42 0.36
C ILE A 204 10.84 -15.73 1.12
N GLU A 205 9.85 -16.50 0.69
CA GLU A 205 9.34 -17.69 1.37
C GLU A 205 10.41 -18.74 1.74
N PRO A 206 11.38 -19.09 0.87
CA PRO A 206 12.33 -20.18 1.16
C PRO A 206 13.21 -19.96 2.39
N ARG A 207 13.56 -18.72 2.74
CA ARG A 207 14.49 -18.40 3.84
C ARG A 207 13.90 -17.49 4.92
N ALA A 208 12.65 -17.04 4.79
CA ALA A 208 12.00 -16.18 5.76
C ALA A 208 12.09 -16.71 7.20
N GLY A 209 11.89 -18.02 7.40
CA GLY A 209 11.98 -18.66 8.71
C GLY A 209 13.36 -18.51 9.37
N TYR A 210 14.45 -18.56 8.60
CA TYR A 210 15.82 -18.34 9.11
C TYR A 210 16.03 -16.87 9.51
N TYR A 211 15.62 -15.93 8.66
CA TYR A 211 15.81 -14.51 8.92
C TYR A 211 14.98 -14.02 10.12
N LEU A 212 13.76 -14.55 10.30
CA LEU A 212 12.93 -14.26 11.47
C LEU A 212 13.47 -14.91 12.75
N SER A 213 14.02 -16.13 12.66
CA SER A 213 14.74 -16.76 13.77
C SER A 213 15.95 -15.94 14.19
N LEU A 214 16.71 -15.39 13.23
CA LEU A 214 17.80 -14.45 13.51
C LEU A 214 17.29 -13.15 14.14
N ALA A 215 16.18 -12.59 13.66
CA ALA A 215 15.57 -11.40 14.26
C ALA A 215 15.17 -11.63 15.72
N ARG A 216 14.62 -12.82 16.06
CA ARG A 216 14.37 -13.25 17.45
C ARG A 216 15.66 -13.37 18.26
N LYS A 217 16.71 -13.93 17.69
CA LYS A 217 18.01 -14.04 18.37
C LYS A 217 18.64 -12.67 18.69
N VAL A 218 18.52 -11.72 17.77
CA VAL A 218 18.99 -10.34 17.94
C VAL A 218 18.14 -9.61 18.98
N ALA A 219 16.82 -9.85 18.99
CA ALA A 219 15.93 -9.36 20.04
C ALA A 219 16.32 -9.90 21.44
N GLU A 220 16.62 -11.19 21.57
CA GLU A 220 17.10 -11.79 22.81
C GLU A 220 18.42 -11.16 23.27
N GLU A 221 19.38 -10.93 22.36
CA GLU A 221 20.65 -10.26 22.69
C GLU A 221 20.42 -8.83 23.20
N ALA A 222 19.49 -8.10 22.58
CA ALA A 222 19.12 -6.75 23.00
C ALA A 222 18.55 -6.71 24.42
N GLU A 223 17.61 -7.60 24.74
CA GLU A 223 17.02 -7.70 26.07
C GLU A 223 18.04 -8.17 27.12
N GLN A 224 18.84 -9.19 26.80
CA GLN A 224 19.87 -9.74 27.70
C GLN A 224 21.01 -8.76 27.96
N SER A 225 21.24 -7.82 27.06
CA SER A 225 22.23 -6.74 27.28
C SER A 225 21.73 -5.65 28.23
N GLY A 226 20.42 -5.57 28.47
CA GLY A 226 19.80 -4.46 29.20
C GLY A 226 19.80 -3.13 28.44
N LEU A 227 20.24 -3.10 27.17
CA LEU A 227 20.31 -1.90 26.34
C LEU A 227 18.96 -1.52 25.73
N GLY A 228 18.05 -2.48 25.52
CA GLY A 228 16.74 -2.21 24.93
C GLY A 228 15.74 -3.32 25.21
N ARG A 229 14.59 -3.22 24.55
CA ARG A 229 13.53 -4.24 24.61
C ARG A 229 13.88 -5.46 23.74
N GLY A 230 13.14 -6.55 23.89
CA GLY A 230 13.24 -7.75 23.06
C GLY A 230 12.76 -7.56 21.61
N VAL A 231 13.32 -6.60 20.88
CA VAL A 231 13.00 -6.30 19.47
C VAL A 231 14.27 -6.34 18.64
N GLY A 232 14.21 -6.98 17.47
CA GLY A 232 15.36 -7.20 16.58
C GLY A 232 14.98 -7.02 15.12
N ALA A 233 15.96 -6.57 14.33
CA ALA A 233 15.83 -6.33 12.90
C ALA A 233 16.99 -6.96 12.12
N VAL A 234 16.69 -7.48 10.93
CA VAL A 234 17.64 -8.11 10.00
C VAL A 234 17.40 -7.54 8.61
N ILE A 235 18.44 -7.01 7.97
CA ILE A 235 18.40 -6.49 6.60
C ILE A 235 19.11 -7.47 5.68
N VAL A 236 18.48 -7.82 4.57
CA VAL A 236 18.94 -8.82 3.60
C VAL A 236 19.01 -8.21 2.21
N ASP A 237 19.98 -8.63 1.40
CA ASP A 237 20.05 -8.32 -0.03
C ASP A 237 19.51 -9.51 -0.86
N PRO A 238 18.32 -9.37 -1.47
CA PRO A 238 17.73 -10.43 -2.30
C PRO A 238 18.59 -10.81 -3.52
N ALA A 239 19.43 -9.89 -4.03
CA ALA A 239 20.30 -10.21 -5.15
C ALA A 239 21.39 -11.21 -4.76
N ILE A 240 21.92 -11.11 -3.53
CA ILE A 240 22.88 -12.09 -3.01
C ILE A 240 22.19 -13.45 -2.79
N GLU A 241 20.93 -13.44 -2.34
CA GLU A 241 20.14 -14.66 -2.18
C GLU A 241 19.86 -15.37 -3.52
N GLU A 242 19.55 -14.61 -4.57
CA GLU A 242 19.39 -15.11 -5.94
C GLU A 242 20.70 -15.74 -6.45
N GLU A 243 21.83 -15.05 -6.32
CA GLU A 243 23.16 -15.56 -6.70
C GLU A 243 23.50 -16.89 -5.98
N ILE A 244 23.19 -17.01 -4.68
CA ILE A 244 23.43 -18.26 -3.92
C ILE A 244 22.52 -19.38 -4.44
N THR A 245 21.26 -19.07 -4.72
CA THR A 245 20.27 -20.04 -5.18
C THR A 245 20.63 -20.59 -6.56
N GLU A 246 21.05 -19.72 -7.48
CA GLU A 246 21.55 -20.10 -8.81
C GLU A 246 22.80 -20.98 -8.71
N ALA A 247 23.79 -20.57 -7.92
CA ALA A 247 25.01 -21.35 -7.72
C ALA A 247 24.75 -22.75 -7.13
N GLY A 248 23.82 -22.85 -6.18
CA GLY A 248 23.39 -24.13 -5.61
C GLY A 248 22.68 -25.03 -6.62
N TYR A 249 21.85 -24.45 -7.48
CA TYR A 249 21.19 -25.19 -8.57
C TYR A 249 22.21 -25.76 -9.57
N GLU A 250 23.20 -24.96 -9.97
CA GLU A 250 24.25 -25.39 -10.90
C GLU A 250 25.15 -26.49 -10.32
N ALA A 251 25.52 -26.37 -9.05
CA ALA A 251 26.43 -27.29 -8.39
C ALA A 251 25.73 -28.48 -7.69
N GLY A 252 24.39 -28.48 -7.63
CA GLY A 252 23.58 -29.57 -7.09
C GLY A 252 23.72 -29.78 -5.58
N TYR A 253 23.99 -28.72 -4.80
CA TYR A 253 24.10 -28.79 -3.34
C TYR A 253 23.04 -27.96 -2.62
N ASP A 254 22.78 -28.30 -1.36
CA ASP A 254 21.82 -27.60 -0.51
C ASP A 254 22.36 -26.23 -0.05
N THR A 255 21.68 -25.16 -0.46
CA THR A 255 22.06 -23.78 -0.13
C THR A 255 21.57 -23.33 1.24
N THR A 256 20.79 -24.14 1.95
CA THR A 256 20.31 -23.80 3.31
C THR A 256 21.46 -23.52 4.26
N SER A 257 22.63 -24.14 4.06
CA SER A 257 23.83 -23.91 4.87
C SER A 257 24.46 -22.52 4.73
N GLN A 258 24.07 -21.74 3.70
CA GLN A 258 24.59 -20.41 3.36
C GLN A 258 23.52 -19.32 3.49
N TRP A 259 22.44 -19.57 4.22
CA TRP A 259 21.30 -18.65 4.34
C TRP A 259 21.69 -17.25 4.84
N ASP A 260 22.73 -17.17 5.68
CA ASP A 260 23.23 -15.97 6.37
C ASP A 260 24.18 -15.11 5.51
N GLU A 261 24.59 -15.59 4.33
CA GLU A 261 25.44 -14.85 3.40
C GLU A 261 24.76 -13.64 2.77
N ALA A 262 23.42 -13.61 2.72
CA ALA A 262 22.66 -12.46 2.21
C ALA A 262 22.36 -11.38 3.28
N VAL A 263 22.64 -11.66 4.56
CA VAL A 263 22.34 -10.73 5.68
C VAL A 263 23.34 -9.58 5.73
N LEU A 264 22.92 -8.37 5.43
CA LEU A 264 23.82 -7.21 5.38
C LEU A 264 24.08 -6.59 6.75
N ALA A 265 23.04 -6.50 7.57
CA ALA A 265 23.11 -5.91 8.89
C ALA A 265 22.01 -6.48 9.78
N VAL A 266 22.28 -6.48 11.08
CA VAL A 266 21.28 -6.77 12.12
C VAL A 266 21.36 -5.68 13.17
N ALA A 267 20.28 -5.43 13.91
CA ALA A 267 20.33 -4.57 15.09
C ALA A 267 19.23 -4.92 16.09
N GLY A 268 19.58 -4.82 17.37
CA GLY A 268 18.63 -4.90 18.49
C GLY A 268 18.04 -3.53 18.83
N ASP A 269 16.97 -3.50 19.62
CA ASP A 269 16.55 -2.26 20.28
C ASP A 269 17.62 -1.81 21.30
N ALA A 270 17.89 -0.51 21.38
CA ALA A 270 18.85 0.04 22.33
C ALA A 270 18.30 1.30 23.03
N ARG A 271 16.99 1.39 23.22
CA ARG A 271 16.37 2.62 23.76
C ARG A 271 16.89 3.01 25.14
N TYR A 272 17.35 2.05 25.95
CA TYR A 272 17.90 2.31 27.29
C TYR A 272 19.37 2.75 27.26
N SER A 273 20.00 2.84 26.09
CA SER A 273 21.38 3.31 25.95
C SER A 273 21.53 4.83 25.92
N ARG A 274 20.42 5.59 25.83
CA ARG A 274 20.45 7.05 25.72
C ARG A 274 20.94 7.71 27.00
N SER A 275 21.97 8.54 26.89
CA SER A 275 22.39 9.48 27.94
C SER A 275 21.90 10.88 27.59
N GLU A 276 21.26 11.58 28.52
CA GLU A 276 20.84 12.98 28.36
C GLU A 276 21.66 13.92 29.25
N ALA A 277 22.14 15.03 28.70
CA ALA A 277 22.76 16.13 29.47
C ALA A 277 23.85 15.73 30.48
N GLY A 278 24.56 14.63 30.23
CA GLY A 278 25.60 14.09 31.13
C GLY A 278 25.07 13.15 32.22
N ALA A 279 23.76 12.95 32.33
CA ALA A 279 23.18 11.91 33.17
C ALA A 279 23.45 10.51 32.59
N PRO A 280 23.66 9.49 33.46
CA PRO A 280 23.83 8.12 33.00
C PRO A 280 22.54 7.60 32.35
N SER A 281 22.70 6.75 31.34
CA SER A 281 21.57 6.07 30.71
C SER A 281 20.94 5.01 31.62
N GLN A 282 19.73 4.56 31.30
CA GLN A 282 19.08 3.47 32.03
C GLN A 282 19.92 2.18 32.04
N ALA A 283 20.61 1.89 30.94
CA ALA A 283 21.53 0.76 30.87
C ALA A 283 22.77 0.94 31.76
N GLN A 284 23.30 2.17 31.87
CA GLN A 284 24.45 2.47 32.74
C GLN A 284 24.07 2.38 34.23
N LEU A 285 22.89 2.87 34.60
CA LEU A 285 22.37 2.77 35.96
C LEU A 285 22.16 1.31 36.41
N HIS A 286 21.82 0.43 35.46
CA HIS A 286 21.51 -0.98 35.72
C HIS A 286 22.49 -1.92 34.99
N THR A 287 23.79 -1.60 35.06
CA THR A 287 24.83 -2.39 34.38
C THR A 287 24.77 -3.86 34.80
N GLY A 288 24.64 -4.76 33.82
CA GLY A 288 24.57 -6.21 34.05
C GLY A 288 23.20 -6.74 34.51
N VAL A 289 22.16 -5.89 34.54
CA VAL A 289 20.78 -6.29 34.85
C VAL A 289 20.01 -6.47 33.54
N ALA A 290 19.38 -7.63 33.38
CA ALA A 290 18.55 -7.95 32.23
C ALA A 290 17.31 -8.78 32.65
N PRO A 291 16.10 -8.48 32.16
CA PRO A 291 15.76 -7.29 31.36
C PRO A 291 16.03 -5.98 32.13
N ASN A 292 16.19 -4.87 31.39
CA ASN A 292 16.31 -3.57 32.03
C ASN A 292 15.05 -3.28 32.88
N PRO A 293 15.14 -2.79 34.13
CA PRO A 293 13.96 -2.50 34.95
C PRO A 293 12.95 -1.55 34.29
N ALA A 294 13.40 -0.68 33.39
CA ALA A 294 12.57 0.21 32.59
C ALA A 294 11.77 -0.50 31.47
N SER A 295 11.92 -1.81 31.27
CA SER A 295 11.19 -2.56 30.23
C SER A 295 9.71 -2.79 30.55
N LYS A 296 9.31 -2.63 31.81
CA LYS A 296 7.95 -2.97 32.26
C LYS A 296 6.88 -1.96 31.85
N THR A 297 7.25 -0.69 31.69
CA THR A 297 6.32 0.39 31.41
C THR A 297 6.97 1.39 30.47
N TYR A 298 6.21 1.91 29.52
CA TYR A 298 6.71 2.98 28.64
C TYR A 298 6.85 4.29 29.42
N ASP A 299 8.05 4.89 29.36
CA ASP A 299 8.34 6.21 29.92
C ASP A 299 9.25 6.99 28.96
N ALA A 300 8.71 8.06 28.36
CA ALA A 300 9.38 8.85 27.35
C ALA A 300 10.56 9.68 27.88
N ASP A 301 10.62 9.93 29.19
CA ASP A 301 11.67 10.75 29.81
C ASP A 301 12.96 9.95 30.02
N ILE A 302 12.87 8.61 30.04
CA ILE A 302 14.01 7.71 30.27
C ILE A 302 14.33 6.78 29.09
N GLU A 303 13.43 6.70 28.11
CA GLU A 303 13.63 5.93 26.87
C GLU A 303 14.25 6.79 25.76
N GLY A 304 15.05 6.12 24.93
CA GLY A 304 15.56 6.62 23.67
C GLY A 304 14.48 6.81 22.62
N GLY A 305 14.69 7.74 21.70
CA GLY A 305 13.75 7.95 20.61
C GLY A 305 13.81 6.83 19.56
N PRO A 306 13.00 6.92 18.49
CA PRO A 306 12.93 5.92 17.44
C PRO A 306 14.27 5.60 16.77
N GLU A 307 15.26 6.49 16.81
CA GLU A 307 16.62 6.26 16.32
C GLU A 307 17.34 5.11 17.03
N LEU A 308 16.89 4.75 18.24
CA LEU A 308 17.41 3.63 19.02
C LEU A 308 16.54 2.37 18.92
N HIS A 309 15.44 2.40 18.17
CA HIS A 309 14.68 1.19 17.85
C HIS A 309 15.43 0.31 16.85
N ALA A 310 15.24 -1.00 16.95
CA ALA A 310 15.95 -2.01 16.15
C ALA A 310 16.01 -1.69 14.64
N LEU A 311 14.87 -1.38 14.02
CA LEU A 311 14.79 -1.08 12.59
C LEU A 311 15.64 0.15 12.21
N MET A 312 15.51 1.25 12.95
CA MET A 312 16.24 2.48 12.64
C MET A 312 17.73 2.33 12.91
N ARG A 313 18.12 1.55 13.92
CA ARG A 313 19.52 1.18 14.16
C ARG A 313 20.07 0.38 12.98
N ALA A 314 19.37 -0.64 12.49
CA ALA A 314 19.81 -1.44 11.35
C ALA A 314 20.00 -0.58 10.08
N VAL A 315 19.07 0.35 9.82
CA VAL A 315 19.19 1.34 8.72
C VAL A 315 20.43 2.21 8.89
N GLU A 316 20.69 2.71 10.10
CA GLU A 316 21.87 3.51 10.38
C GLU A 316 23.17 2.72 10.22
N LEU A 317 23.21 1.41 10.52
CA LEU A 317 24.39 0.58 10.24
C LEU A 317 24.72 0.52 8.75
N ILE A 318 23.71 0.32 7.89
CA ILE A 318 23.89 0.36 6.42
C ILE A 318 24.37 1.74 5.98
N ALA A 319 23.76 2.80 6.50
CA ALA A 319 24.12 4.17 6.15
C ALA A 319 25.54 4.53 6.61
N ARG A 320 25.93 4.12 7.83
CA ARG A 320 27.28 4.31 8.37
C ARG A 320 28.32 3.61 7.51
N TRP A 321 28.10 2.32 7.23
CA TRP A 321 29.02 1.53 6.41
C TRP A 321 29.29 2.23 5.07
N ARG A 322 28.23 2.70 4.40
CA ARG A 322 28.38 3.41 3.11
C ARG A 322 29.15 4.71 3.24
N ARG A 323 28.90 5.53 4.27
CA ARG A 323 29.62 6.79 4.48
C ARG A 323 31.11 6.57 4.76
N GLU A 324 31.46 5.50 5.47
CA GLU A 324 32.85 5.14 5.77
C GLU A 324 33.60 4.65 4.53
N HIS A 325 32.95 3.85 3.70
CA HIS A 325 33.56 3.27 2.51
C HIS A 325 33.56 4.23 1.30
N ASP A 326 32.59 5.13 1.18
CA ASP A 326 32.60 6.19 0.15
C ASP A 326 33.75 7.20 0.38
N ARG A 327 34.15 7.43 1.64
CA ARG A 327 35.29 8.32 1.99
C ARG A 327 36.63 7.74 1.57
N SER A 328 36.71 6.42 1.44
CA SER A 328 37.94 5.72 1.06
C SER A 328 38.19 5.76 -0.46
N ASP A 329 37.15 6.04 -1.26
CA ASP A 329 37.20 6.07 -2.73
C ASP A 329 37.49 7.47 -3.31
N GLY A 330 37.70 8.50 -2.49
CA GLY A 330 38.00 9.84 -3.00
C GLY A 330 38.43 10.88 -1.96
N VAL A 331 39.69 11.32 -2.09
CA VAL A 331 40.36 12.47 -1.44
C VAL A 331 41.00 12.20 -0.06
N PRO A 332 42.31 12.50 0.13
CA PRO A 332 42.96 12.37 1.43
C PRO A 332 42.38 13.34 2.46
N ALA A 333 42.28 12.88 3.71
CA ALA A 333 41.68 13.53 4.86
C ALA A 333 42.44 14.79 5.31
N SER A 334 42.38 15.89 4.55
CA SER A 334 43.08 17.13 4.90
C SER A 334 42.23 18.40 4.90
N THR A 335 40.89 18.32 4.82
CA THR A 335 40.04 19.52 4.91
C THR A 335 38.75 19.38 5.73
N ALA A 336 38.51 18.27 6.41
CA ALA A 336 37.40 18.19 7.36
C ALA A 336 37.84 18.78 8.72
N THR A 337 37.67 20.10 8.87
CA THR A 337 37.58 20.70 10.21
C THR A 337 36.40 20.04 10.92
N ALA A 338 36.68 19.28 11.97
CA ALA A 338 35.66 18.77 12.87
C ALA A 338 34.88 19.97 13.43
N ASP A 339 33.66 20.15 12.94
CA ASP A 339 32.73 21.14 13.46
C ASP A 339 32.25 20.65 14.82
N SER A 340 32.88 21.15 15.88
CA SER A 340 32.64 20.76 17.28
C SER A 340 31.29 21.22 17.83
N SER A 341 30.36 21.63 16.96
CA SER A 341 29.08 22.24 17.31
C SER A 341 27.87 21.32 17.15
N LYS A 342 28.04 20.09 16.63
CA LYS A 342 26.98 19.07 16.68
C LYS A 342 27.08 18.29 17.99
N PRO A 343 25.98 18.11 18.75
CA PRO A 343 25.96 17.16 19.84
C PRO A 343 26.24 15.77 19.25
N GLU A 344 27.40 15.20 19.55
CA GLU A 344 27.68 13.80 19.28
C GLU A 344 26.70 12.98 20.12
N LEU A 345 25.59 12.56 19.52
CA LEU A 345 24.83 11.43 20.01
C LEU A 345 25.80 10.27 20.11
N LYS A 346 26.24 9.94 21.33
CA LYS A 346 27.07 8.76 21.60
C LYS A 346 26.27 7.55 21.12
N GLN A 347 26.64 7.02 19.96
CA GLN A 347 26.01 5.84 19.40
C GLN A 347 26.31 4.64 20.32
N PRO A 348 25.33 3.75 20.56
CA PRO A 348 25.58 2.55 21.35
C PRO A 348 26.69 1.71 20.70
N GLU A 349 27.55 1.13 21.54
CA GLU A 349 28.55 0.16 21.10
C GLU A 349 27.84 -1.00 20.36
N LEU A 350 28.47 -1.48 19.29
CA LEU A 350 27.91 -2.58 18.50
C LEU A 350 27.88 -3.86 19.32
N SER A 351 26.75 -4.58 19.25
CA SER A 351 26.65 -5.92 19.81
C SER A 351 27.56 -6.91 19.06
N ALA A 352 27.67 -8.14 19.58
CA ALA A 352 28.47 -9.18 18.93
C ALA A 352 27.86 -9.57 17.57
N LEU A 353 26.53 -9.72 17.49
CA LEU A 353 25.82 -9.99 16.24
C LEU A 353 25.89 -8.80 15.27
N GLU A 354 25.69 -7.58 15.77
CA GLU A 354 25.78 -6.35 14.95
C GLU A 354 27.16 -6.20 14.30
N SER A 355 28.22 -6.39 15.08
CA SER A 355 29.60 -6.32 14.60
C SER A 355 29.91 -7.44 13.59
N TYR A 356 29.43 -8.65 13.84
CA TYR A 356 29.69 -9.80 12.98
C TYR A 356 29.13 -9.60 11.57
N PHE A 357 27.86 -9.21 11.44
CA PHE A 357 27.24 -9.05 10.13
C PHE A 357 27.74 -7.82 9.38
N LEU A 358 27.91 -6.69 10.08
CA LEU A 358 28.32 -5.43 9.45
C LEU A 358 29.71 -5.51 8.80
N TYR A 359 30.64 -6.24 9.42
CA TYR A 359 32.03 -6.36 8.95
C TYR A 359 32.35 -7.72 8.32
N ARG A 360 31.34 -8.55 8.03
CA ARG A 360 31.55 -9.82 7.34
C ARG A 360 32.01 -9.60 5.91
N HIS A 361 33.05 -10.33 5.51
CA HIS A 361 33.54 -10.34 4.13
C HIS A 361 32.92 -11.49 3.34
N ARG A 362 32.76 -11.29 2.03
CA ARG A 362 32.32 -12.33 1.10
C ARG A 362 33.44 -13.38 0.95
N HIS A 363 33.12 -14.66 1.12
CA HIS A 363 34.08 -15.74 0.89
C HIS A 363 34.58 -15.70 -0.57
N GLY A 364 35.88 -15.44 -0.76
CA GLY A 364 36.52 -15.22 -2.07
C GLY A 364 37.22 -13.86 -2.22
N ALA A 365 36.97 -12.90 -1.32
CA ALA A 365 37.72 -11.65 -1.24
C ALA A 365 39.05 -11.84 -0.48
N SER A 366 40.14 -12.21 -1.16
CA SER A 366 41.48 -12.20 -0.55
C SER A 366 42.08 -10.78 -0.63
N PRO A 367 42.63 -10.20 0.45
CA PRO A 367 43.12 -8.82 0.46
C PRO A 367 44.57 -8.70 -0.01
N ASN A 368 44.97 -9.41 -1.07
CA ASN A 368 46.34 -9.38 -1.58
C ASN A 368 46.40 -9.25 -3.10
N SER A 369 46.45 -8.00 -3.58
CA SER A 369 47.10 -7.63 -4.85
C SER A 369 47.09 -6.11 -4.99
N SER A 370 48.19 -5.47 -4.58
CA SER A 370 48.53 -4.11 -4.97
C SER A 370 48.73 -4.04 -6.49
N ASN A 371 47.75 -3.53 -7.23
CA ASN A 371 47.96 -3.01 -8.57
C ASN A 371 47.11 -1.74 -8.76
N PRO A 372 47.68 -0.67 -9.36
CA PRO A 372 46.98 0.59 -9.52
C PRO A 372 45.88 0.46 -10.58
N PRO A 373 44.71 1.10 -10.40
CA PRO A 373 43.62 1.03 -11.36
C PRO A 373 44.00 1.75 -12.66
N GLN A 374 43.93 1.03 -13.79
CA GLN A 374 43.84 1.64 -15.11
C GLN A 374 42.46 2.27 -15.28
N SER A 375 42.44 3.53 -15.73
CA SER A 375 41.24 4.33 -15.93
C SER A 375 40.48 3.89 -17.19
N PRO A 376 39.18 3.56 -17.10
CA PRO A 376 38.33 3.46 -18.28
C PRO A 376 37.88 4.84 -18.75
N SER A 377 38.00 5.03 -20.07
CA SER A 377 37.73 6.24 -20.84
C SER A 377 36.29 6.74 -20.74
N SER A 378 36.14 8.05 -20.55
CA SER A 378 34.89 8.80 -20.43
C SER A 378 34.07 8.83 -21.73
N PRO A 379 32.73 8.70 -21.68
CA PRO A 379 31.89 9.05 -22.81
C PRO A 379 31.79 10.57 -22.98
N LEU A 380 31.96 10.98 -24.23
CA LEU A 380 32.08 12.34 -24.74
C LEU A 380 30.92 13.28 -24.37
N LYS A 381 31.31 14.52 -24.01
CA LYS A 381 30.50 15.74 -24.06
C LYS A 381 29.68 15.82 -25.36
N ARG A 382 28.39 16.13 -25.26
CA ARG A 382 27.69 16.91 -26.30
C ARG A 382 27.38 18.30 -25.77
N LYS A 383 27.78 19.29 -26.56
CA LYS A 383 27.59 20.73 -26.36
C LYS A 383 26.65 21.22 -27.46
N HIS A 384 25.64 22.01 -27.09
CA HIS A 384 24.94 23.04 -27.91
C HIS A 384 24.08 22.53 -29.08
N GLU A 385 22.95 23.11 -29.51
CA GLU A 385 22.24 24.39 -29.25
C GLU A 385 20.90 24.30 -30.03
N VAL A 386 19.79 24.86 -29.53
CA VAL A 386 18.89 25.83 -30.21
C VAL A 386 17.86 26.31 -29.15
N PRO A 387 17.65 27.63 -28.96
CA PRO A 387 16.70 28.18 -27.98
C PRO A 387 15.28 28.33 -28.56
N ASN A 388 14.25 28.04 -27.76
CA ASN A 388 12.87 28.43 -28.05
C ASN A 388 12.57 29.80 -27.40
N PRO A 389 12.07 30.81 -28.13
CA PRO A 389 11.85 32.15 -27.60
C PRO A 389 10.48 32.28 -26.91
N GLU A 390 10.27 33.46 -26.34
CA GLU A 390 9.07 33.96 -25.64
C GLU A 390 9.15 33.90 -24.10
N SER A 391 9.86 34.88 -23.56
CA SER A 391 9.71 35.36 -22.19
C SER A 391 9.91 36.87 -22.21
N ASP A 392 8.87 37.60 -22.62
CA ASP A 392 8.70 39.00 -22.26
C ASP A 392 7.32 39.10 -21.61
N LEU A 393 7.31 39.30 -20.30
CA LEU A 393 6.73 40.50 -19.69
C LEU A 393 6.91 40.44 -18.16
N THR A 394 7.43 41.55 -17.68
CA THR A 394 7.71 42.00 -16.31
C THR A 394 6.53 41.86 -15.34
N ILE A 395 6.79 41.39 -14.12
CA ILE A 395 5.86 41.43 -12.98
C ILE A 395 6.21 42.64 -12.10
N ASP A 396 5.22 43.51 -11.90
CA ASP A 396 5.20 44.62 -10.92
C ASP A 396 4.63 44.11 -9.58
N PRO A 397 5.21 44.40 -8.39
CA PRO A 397 4.78 43.78 -7.15
C PRO A 397 3.87 44.72 -6.34
N SER A 398 2.55 44.46 -6.30
CA SER A 398 1.65 44.94 -5.23
C SER A 398 0.23 44.42 -5.42
N THR A 399 -0.20 43.36 -4.72
CA THR A 399 -1.52 43.28 -4.05
C THR A 399 -1.68 42.05 -3.13
N ASP A 400 -2.47 42.28 -2.08
CA ASP A 400 -2.90 41.51 -0.89
C ASP A 400 -3.27 40.00 -1.06
N PRO A 401 -3.19 39.16 -0.01
CA PRO A 401 -3.48 37.73 -0.08
C PRO A 401 -4.92 37.43 0.36
N SER A 402 -5.80 37.08 -0.58
CA SER A 402 -6.96 36.24 -0.28
C SER A 402 -7.60 35.65 -1.54
N GLN A 403 -7.91 34.34 -1.44
CA GLN A 403 -8.75 33.52 -2.33
C GLN A 403 -8.24 33.26 -3.74
N SER A 404 -7.80 32.02 -4.00
CA SER A 404 -8.57 31.02 -4.77
C SER A 404 -7.73 29.76 -5.03
N GLN A 405 -8.15 28.65 -4.40
CA GLN A 405 -7.89 27.31 -4.90
C GLN A 405 -8.53 27.18 -6.28
N LEU A 406 -7.77 26.72 -7.26
CA LEU A 406 -8.17 25.84 -8.38
C LEU A 406 -6.99 25.77 -9.35
N GLN A 407 -6.40 24.59 -9.54
CA GLN A 407 -5.74 24.23 -10.80
C GLN A 407 -5.59 22.71 -10.96
N HIS A 408 -5.78 22.29 -12.22
CA HIS A 408 -5.92 20.97 -12.83
C HIS A 408 -4.68 20.02 -12.76
N PRO A 409 -4.77 18.74 -13.19
CA PRO A 409 -3.90 17.59 -12.84
C PRO A 409 -2.77 17.33 -13.87
N PRO A 410 -2.05 16.17 -13.90
CA PRO A 410 -1.50 15.27 -12.85
C PRO A 410 0.03 15.01 -13.04
N LEU A 411 0.65 14.12 -12.24
CA LEU A 411 1.83 13.37 -12.71
C LEU A 411 1.64 11.83 -12.59
N PRO A 412 2.15 11.06 -13.58
CA PRO A 412 2.11 9.60 -13.64
C PRO A 412 3.14 8.95 -12.70
N ALA A 413 2.92 7.67 -12.37
CA ALA A 413 3.79 6.88 -11.49
C ALA A 413 5.21 6.69 -12.07
N PRO A 414 6.26 6.66 -11.23
CA PRO A 414 7.51 6.02 -11.62
C PRO A 414 7.37 4.47 -11.60
N PRO A 415 8.11 3.74 -12.47
CA PRO A 415 8.09 2.28 -12.52
C PRO A 415 8.78 1.64 -11.29
N PRO A 416 8.46 0.38 -10.93
CA PRO A 416 9.27 -0.40 -10.01
C PRO A 416 10.67 -0.66 -10.61
N SER A 417 11.65 -0.90 -9.73
CA SER A 417 13.05 -1.24 -10.00
C SER A 417 13.24 -1.89 -11.36
N THR A 418 13.92 -1.18 -12.27
CA THR A 418 14.41 -1.79 -13.50
C THR A 418 15.61 -2.63 -13.09
N VAL A 419 15.40 -3.94 -13.01
CA VAL A 419 16.50 -4.91 -13.11
C VAL A 419 17.20 -4.59 -14.43
N VAL A 420 18.35 -3.92 -14.36
CA VAL A 420 19.28 -3.93 -15.47
C VAL A 420 19.85 -5.34 -15.47
N LEU A 421 19.33 -6.19 -16.35
CA LEU A 421 20.02 -7.41 -16.77
C LEU A 421 21.34 -6.94 -17.38
N ALA A 422 22.40 -6.96 -16.58
CA ALA A 422 23.75 -6.84 -17.08
C ALA A 422 24.05 -8.14 -17.85
N ASP A 423 24.13 -8.01 -19.17
CA ASP A 423 24.55 -9.04 -20.09
C ASP A 423 25.98 -9.49 -19.71
N SER A 424 26.08 -10.59 -18.96
CA SER A 424 27.35 -11.09 -18.43
C SER A 424 27.97 -12.08 -19.41
N SER A 425 28.60 -11.56 -20.45
CA SER A 425 29.59 -12.29 -21.23
C SER A 425 30.94 -11.56 -21.24
N THR A 426 31.59 -11.50 -20.07
CA THR A 426 33.04 -11.33 -20.02
C THR A 426 33.62 -11.93 -18.75
N THR A 427 34.40 -13.01 -18.92
CA THR A 427 35.24 -13.62 -17.89
C THR A 427 36.42 -12.70 -17.57
N ALA A 428 36.23 -11.80 -16.60
CA ALA A 428 37.32 -11.08 -15.95
C ALA A 428 37.18 -11.21 -14.44
N THR A 429 38.14 -11.88 -13.80
CA THR A 429 38.21 -12.08 -12.36
C THR A 429 38.35 -10.73 -11.65
N THR A 430 37.21 -10.14 -11.32
CA THR A 430 37.09 -8.89 -10.56
C THR A 430 37.10 -9.25 -9.08
N PRO A 431 37.78 -8.49 -8.18
CA PRO A 431 37.68 -8.74 -6.74
C PRO A 431 36.21 -8.74 -6.31
N ALA A 432 35.83 -9.69 -5.44
CA ALA A 432 34.45 -9.84 -4.99
C ALA A 432 33.93 -8.50 -4.43
N ALA A 433 32.87 -7.98 -5.04
CA ALA A 433 32.25 -6.73 -4.62
C ALA A 433 31.84 -6.81 -3.14
N PRO A 434 31.91 -5.69 -2.39
CA PRO A 434 31.47 -5.65 -1.01
C PRO A 434 29.98 -6.01 -0.93
N ARG A 435 29.58 -6.69 0.16
CA ARG A 435 28.18 -7.13 0.39
C ARG A 435 27.23 -5.95 0.40
N ILE A 436 27.60 -4.87 1.10
CA ILE A 436 26.88 -3.61 1.06
C ILE A 436 27.44 -2.80 -0.12
N ARG A 437 26.58 -2.40 -1.06
CA ARG A 437 27.01 -1.59 -2.20
C ARG A 437 27.31 -0.15 -1.77
N THR A 438 28.46 0.38 -2.16
CA THR A 438 28.81 1.82 -2.03
C THR A 438 27.97 2.67 -2.98
N ARG A 439 28.02 4.00 -2.85
CA ARG A 439 27.29 4.88 -3.79
C ARG A 439 27.79 4.75 -5.23
N SER A 440 29.10 4.56 -5.41
CA SER A 440 29.74 4.32 -6.72
C SER A 440 29.27 3.02 -7.37
N GLN A 441 28.87 2.04 -6.56
CA GLN A 441 28.31 0.75 -6.99
C GLN A 441 26.77 0.76 -7.13
N GLY A 442 26.15 1.94 -7.07
CA GLY A 442 24.70 2.09 -7.17
C GLY A 442 23.94 1.91 -5.85
N GLY A 443 24.63 1.79 -4.71
CA GLY A 443 24.00 1.75 -3.40
C GLY A 443 23.32 3.07 -3.03
N TYR A 444 22.01 3.02 -2.75
CA TYR A 444 21.23 4.16 -2.27
C TYR A 444 20.26 3.75 -1.16
N LEU A 445 20.34 4.40 0.01
CA LEU A 445 19.55 4.08 1.22
C LEU A 445 19.41 2.56 1.50
N CYS A 446 18.22 2.02 1.64
CA CYS A 446 17.96 0.58 1.70
C CYS A 446 17.17 0.12 0.46
N THR A 447 17.41 0.78 -0.70
CA THR A 447 16.75 0.43 -1.96
C THR A 447 17.09 -0.99 -2.38
N ASP A 448 16.07 -1.71 -2.86
CA ASP A 448 16.12 -3.12 -3.27
C ASP A 448 16.41 -4.14 -2.14
N LEU A 449 16.51 -3.69 -0.88
CA LEU A 449 16.73 -4.56 0.28
C LEU A 449 15.41 -5.00 0.93
N ASP A 450 15.44 -6.18 1.55
CA ASP A 450 14.37 -6.70 2.38
C ASP A 450 14.70 -6.54 3.86
N VAL A 451 13.68 -6.35 4.70
CA VAL A 451 13.84 -6.29 6.15
C VAL A 451 12.94 -7.28 6.87
N TYR A 452 13.50 -8.00 7.82
CA TYR A 452 12.83 -8.96 8.69
C TYR A 452 12.87 -8.45 10.12
N LEU A 453 11.72 -8.40 10.79
CA LEU A 453 11.56 -7.83 12.12
C LEU A 453 10.96 -8.86 13.06
N SER A 454 11.39 -8.88 14.32
CA SER A 454 10.75 -9.74 15.33
C SER A 454 9.34 -9.28 15.72
N HIS A 455 9.05 -7.98 15.55
CA HIS A 455 7.77 -7.35 15.84
C HIS A 455 7.43 -6.31 14.77
N GLU A 456 6.15 -6.01 14.64
CA GLU A 456 5.67 -4.92 13.79
C GLU A 456 6.31 -3.57 14.19
N PRO A 457 6.84 -2.79 13.24
CA PRO A 457 7.45 -1.51 13.57
C PRO A 457 6.37 -0.49 13.96
N CYS A 458 6.68 0.34 14.96
CA CYS A 458 5.82 1.47 15.34
C CYS A 458 5.64 2.45 14.17
N LEU A 459 4.71 3.40 14.30
CA LEU A 459 4.41 4.38 13.25
C LEU A 459 5.65 5.12 12.72
N CYS A 460 6.53 5.58 13.63
CA CYS A 460 7.75 6.31 13.24
C CYS A 460 8.74 5.40 12.49
N CYS A 461 8.96 4.18 12.98
CA CYS A 461 9.84 3.20 12.32
C CYS A 461 9.29 2.78 10.95
N SER A 462 7.97 2.57 10.85
CA SER A 462 7.27 2.31 9.59
C SER A 462 7.52 3.42 8.56
N MET A 463 7.41 4.68 8.97
CA MET A 463 7.72 5.81 8.08
C MET A 463 9.21 5.87 7.72
N GLY A 464 10.10 5.65 8.70
CA GLY A 464 11.55 5.59 8.49
C GLY A 464 11.96 4.51 7.49
N MET A 465 11.30 3.36 7.52
CA MET A 465 11.46 2.28 6.54
C MET A 465 11.09 2.72 5.12
N LEU A 466 9.93 3.37 4.95
CA LEU A 466 9.50 3.87 3.65
C LEU A 466 10.45 4.95 3.11
N LEU A 467 10.91 5.86 3.98
CA LEU A 467 11.91 6.86 3.62
C LEU A 467 13.27 6.23 3.27
N SER A 468 13.58 5.07 3.85
CA SER A 468 14.78 4.27 3.53
C SER A 468 14.61 3.42 2.26
N ARG A 469 13.42 3.40 1.66
CA ARG A 469 13.11 2.75 0.38
C ARG A 469 13.28 1.23 0.34
N PHE A 470 13.00 0.53 1.44
CA PHE A 470 12.97 -0.94 1.44
C PHE A 470 12.02 -1.49 0.36
N ARG A 471 12.41 -2.61 -0.25
CA ARG A 471 11.62 -3.39 -1.21
C ARG A 471 10.48 -4.09 -0.50
N SER A 472 10.79 -4.79 0.60
CA SER A 472 9.80 -5.51 1.38
C SER A 472 10.09 -5.52 2.88
N VAL A 473 9.06 -5.84 3.66
CA VAL A 473 9.12 -6.02 5.11
C VAL A 473 8.36 -7.28 5.51
N THR A 474 8.96 -8.09 6.36
CA THR A 474 8.36 -9.33 6.89
C THR A 474 8.49 -9.39 8.42
N PHE A 475 7.41 -9.72 9.12
CA PHE A 475 7.41 -9.96 10.57
C PHE A 475 6.42 -11.07 10.95
N PRO A 476 6.54 -11.73 12.11
CA PRO A 476 5.58 -12.76 12.52
C PRO A 476 4.19 -12.16 12.73
N ARG A 477 3.12 -12.88 12.38
CA ARG A 477 1.74 -12.44 12.65
C ARG A 477 1.50 -12.25 14.15
N SER A 478 2.07 -13.13 14.97
CA SER A 478 2.11 -13.01 16.44
C SER A 478 2.88 -11.77 16.93
N GLY A 479 3.72 -11.17 16.08
CA GLY A 479 4.45 -9.93 16.34
C GLY A 479 3.69 -8.65 15.97
N ARG A 480 2.42 -8.72 15.54
CA ARG A 480 1.57 -7.54 15.31
C ARG A 480 1.44 -6.75 16.61
N LEU A 481 1.55 -5.43 16.52
CA LEU A 481 1.42 -4.56 17.68
C LEU A 481 0.14 -3.73 17.61
N GLU A 482 -0.46 -3.50 18.79
CA GLU A 482 -1.16 -2.23 18.98
C GLU A 482 -0.17 -1.08 18.69
N SER A 483 -0.46 0.16 18.34
CA SER A 483 0.61 1.13 17.90
C SER A 483 1.47 0.77 16.65
N GLY A 484 1.37 -0.45 16.10
CA GLY A 484 2.01 -0.85 14.83
C GLY A 484 1.58 0.02 13.65
N GLY A 485 2.50 0.26 12.71
CA GLY A 485 2.27 1.16 11.57
C GLY A 485 1.98 0.47 10.23
N LEU A 486 2.13 -0.85 10.12
CA LEU A 486 2.06 -1.58 8.84
C LEU A 486 0.79 -2.40 8.67
N SER A 487 0.34 -3.08 9.72
CA SER A 487 -0.84 -3.94 9.66
C SER A 487 -2.09 -3.11 9.41
N SER A 488 -3.01 -3.63 8.60
CA SER A 488 -4.33 -3.04 8.35
C SER A 488 -5.45 -3.72 9.13
N GLU A 489 -5.07 -4.60 10.06
CA GLU A 489 -5.90 -5.55 10.77
C GLU A 489 -5.49 -5.66 12.24
N PRO A 490 -6.38 -6.13 13.13
CA PRO A 490 -6.06 -6.32 14.54
C PRO A 490 -4.90 -7.29 14.80
N ALA A 491 -4.25 -7.10 15.94
CA ALA A 491 -3.32 -8.07 16.50
C ALA A 491 -4.04 -9.38 16.81
N VAL A 492 -3.33 -10.50 16.70
CA VAL A 492 -3.86 -11.87 16.90
C VAL A 492 -3.10 -12.52 18.06
N GLY A 493 -3.80 -12.95 19.12
CA GLY A 493 -3.18 -13.63 20.28
C GLY A 493 -2.41 -12.68 21.22
N PRO A 494 -2.12 -13.08 22.49
CA PRO A 494 -1.99 -12.13 23.58
C PRO A 494 -0.83 -11.15 23.32
N VAL A 495 -1.20 -9.90 23.06
CA VAL A 495 -0.27 -8.80 22.91
C VAL A 495 0.42 -8.60 24.25
N ALA A 496 1.74 -8.44 24.28
CA ALA A 496 2.55 -8.31 25.50
C ALA A 496 2.31 -7.01 26.30
N ASP A 497 1.25 -6.25 26.00
CA ASP A 497 0.83 -5.06 26.74
C ASP A 497 -0.50 -5.38 27.45
N GLU A 498 -0.41 -6.11 28.57
CA GLU A 498 -1.53 -6.20 29.51
C GLU A 498 -1.81 -4.78 30.03
N ARG A 499 -3.00 -4.24 29.73
CA ARG A 499 -3.35 -2.86 30.12
C ARG A 499 -3.73 -2.83 31.59
N ASP A 500 -3.07 -1.92 32.29
CA ASP A 500 -3.29 -1.54 33.68
C ASP A 500 -4.78 -1.23 33.96
N GLN A 501 -5.44 -2.10 34.71
CA GLN A 501 -6.81 -1.88 35.20
C GLN A 501 -6.75 -1.07 36.48
N GLY A 502 -6.68 0.25 36.30
CA GLY A 502 -6.69 1.22 37.37
C GLY A 502 -7.65 2.38 37.12
N ALA A 503 -8.77 2.17 36.44
CA ALA A 503 -9.83 3.17 36.35
C ALA A 503 -11.20 2.50 36.21
N GLU A 504 -11.88 2.31 37.34
CA GLU A 504 -13.32 2.04 37.38
C GLU A 504 -14.06 3.19 36.68
N ALA A 505 -14.57 2.95 35.47
CA ALA A 505 -15.55 3.81 34.83
C ALA A 505 -16.84 3.02 34.62
N ASN A 506 -17.86 3.48 35.34
CA ASN A 506 -19.22 2.95 35.41
C ASN A 506 -19.79 2.48 34.07
N ALA A 507 -20.40 1.29 34.11
CA ALA A 507 -21.27 0.76 33.07
C ALA A 507 -22.54 1.62 32.93
N SER A 508 -22.53 2.61 32.02
CA SER A 508 -23.73 3.23 31.42
C SER A 508 -23.36 4.42 30.51
N ALA A 509 -23.19 4.20 29.20
CA ALA A 509 -23.48 5.11 28.06
C ALA A 509 -22.86 4.49 26.79
N VAL A 510 -23.65 3.97 25.84
CA VAL A 510 -24.09 4.66 24.60
C VAL A 510 -22.91 5.14 23.72
N ASP A 511 -22.74 4.45 22.59
CA ASP A 511 -22.26 4.96 21.29
C ASP A 511 -20.87 5.64 21.25
N GLY A 512 -19.85 4.95 20.71
CA GLY A 512 -18.56 5.58 20.40
C GLY A 512 -17.28 4.77 20.69
N GLN A 513 -17.24 3.46 20.43
CA GLN A 513 -15.93 2.83 20.22
C GLN A 513 -15.35 3.42 18.94
N GLU A 514 -14.43 4.39 19.06
CA GLU A 514 -13.60 4.84 17.94
C GLU A 514 -12.94 3.60 17.34
N GLU A 515 -13.44 3.16 16.19
CA GLU A 515 -12.96 2.00 15.46
C GLU A 515 -11.49 2.28 15.10
N ARG A 516 -10.55 1.70 15.85
CA ARG A 516 -9.12 1.99 15.74
C ARG A 516 -8.68 2.06 14.28
N GLY A 517 -8.13 3.19 13.86
CA GLY A 517 -7.54 3.37 12.55
C GLY A 517 -6.27 2.55 12.43
N TYR A 518 -6.28 1.47 11.64
CA TYR A 518 -5.03 0.86 11.20
C TYR A 518 -4.43 1.70 10.07
N TYR A 519 -3.11 1.91 10.10
CA TYR A 519 -2.48 2.84 9.16
C TYR A 519 -2.21 2.21 7.79
N GLY A 520 -1.81 0.94 7.74
CA GLY A 520 -1.46 0.26 6.48
C GLY A 520 -0.38 0.98 5.69
N LEU A 521 0.65 1.54 6.36
CA LEU A 521 1.62 2.44 5.71
C LEU A 521 2.40 1.76 4.59
N HIS A 522 2.53 0.43 4.59
CA HIS A 522 3.22 -0.32 3.53
C HIS A 522 2.66 -0.02 2.14
N TRP A 523 1.35 0.27 2.04
CA TRP A 523 0.69 0.49 0.75
C TRP A 523 -0.39 1.59 0.79
N ARG A 524 0.04 2.86 0.83
CA ARG A 524 -0.85 4.03 0.79
C ARG A 524 -0.76 4.79 -0.53
N LYS A 525 -1.90 5.27 -1.02
CA LYS A 525 -1.96 6.12 -2.22
C LYS A 525 -1.39 7.53 -1.97
N GLU A 526 -1.46 7.98 -0.72
CA GLU A 526 -1.00 9.30 -0.28
C GLU A 526 0.52 9.38 -0.11
N LEU A 527 1.21 8.23 -0.09
CA LEU A 527 2.65 8.14 0.08
C LEU A 527 3.35 7.90 -1.27
N ASN A 528 4.48 8.60 -1.45
CA ASN A 528 5.30 8.54 -2.66
C ASN A 528 6.12 7.24 -2.78
N TRP A 529 6.24 6.48 -1.70
CA TRP A 529 6.96 5.20 -1.67
C TRP A 529 6.11 4.14 -0.96
N ARG A 530 6.26 2.89 -1.39
CA ARG A 530 5.56 1.72 -0.85
C ARG A 530 6.54 0.57 -0.70
N ALA A 531 6.31 -0.25 0.31
CA ALA A 531 7.05 -1.49 0.53
C ALA A 531 6.07 -2.67 0.45
N LEU A 532 6.50 -3.79 -0.09
CA LEU A 532 5.70 -5.01 -0.05
C LEU A 532 5.69 -5.54 1.39
N GLY A 533 4.50 -5.63 1.99
CA GLY A 533 4.34 -6.08 3.37
C GLY A 533 3.94 -7.55 3.42
N PHE A 534 4.65 -8.32 4.25
CA PHE A 534 4.37 -9.73 4.50
C PHE A 534 4.34 -10.03 6.00
N GLU A 535 3.55 -11.04 6.35
CA GLU A 535 3.54 -11.67 7.65
C GLU A 535 3.99 -13.11 7.54
N PHE A 536 4.66 -13.59 8.58
CA PHE A 536 4.96 -15.00 8.74
C PHE A 536 3.96 -15.62 9.70
N VAL A 537 3.24 -16.64 9.23
CA VAL A 537 2.27 -17.39 10.01
C VAL A 537 2.93 -18.70 10.41
N GLU A 538 3.24 -18.86 11.69
CA GLU A 538 3.84 -20.10 12.20
C GLU A 538 2.81 -21.23 12.18
N ASP A 539 3.26 -22.47 11.96
CA ASP A 539 2.35 -23.64 11.79
C ASP A 539 1.43 -23.88 13.00
N GLY A 540 1.76 -23.35 14.19
CA GLY A 540 0.93 -23.40 15.39
C GLY A 540 -0.14 -22.30 15.51
N ASP A 541 -0.05 -21.22 14.72
CA ASP A 541 -0.97 -20.08 14.80
C ASP A 541 -2.29 -20.34 14.05
N VAL A 542 -2.34 -21.38 13.22
CA VAL A 542 -3.50 -21.72 12.36
C VAL A 542 -4.70 -22.23 13.17
N GLU A 543 -4.48 -22.83 14.36
CA GLU A 543 -5.56 -23.40 15.18
C GLU A 543 -6.42 -22.35 15.91
N VAL A 544 -5.95 -21.11 16.03
CA VAL A 544 -6.67 -20.04 16.77
C VAL A 544 -7.80 -19.42 15.93
N GLU A 545 -7.85 -19.69 14.62
CA GLU A 545 -8.78 -19.02 13.69
C GLU A 545 -10.20 -19.63 13.65
N VAL A 546 -10.53 -20.66 14.46
CA VAL A 546 -11.90 -21.22 14.53
C VAL A 546 -12.32 -21.51 15.97
N LYS A 547 -12.85 -20.49 16.65
CA LYS A 547 -13.89 -20.63 17.69
C LYS A 547 -14.60 -19.29 17.93
N SER A 548 -15.34 -18.85 16.91
CA SER A 548 -16.47 -17.96 17.13
C SER A 548 -17.61 -18.78 17.74
N GLU A 549 -17.73 -18.85 19.06
CA GLU A 549 -19.00 -19.18 19.70
C GLU A 549 -19.10 -18.58 21.10
N ALA A 550 -20.03 -17.63 21.20
CA ALA A 550 -20.85 -17.24 22.34
C ALA A 550 -20.33 -17.52 23.76
N GLY A 551 -20.08 -16.43 24.49
CA GLY A 551 -20.13 -16.43 25.95
C GLY A 551 -18.99 -15.68 26.60
N MET A 552 -19.21 -14.40 26.89
CA MET A 552 -18.52 -13.70 27.98
C MET A 552 -18.57 -14.56 29.27
N PRO A 553 -17.54 -14.50 30.15
CA PRO A 553 -17.18 -13.24 30.80
C PRO A 553 -15.69 -12.89 30.80
N VAL A 554 -15.48 -11.59 30.63
CA VAL A 554 -14.41 -10.72 31.15
C VAL A 554 -13.46 -11.39 32.14
N PHE A 555 -12.18 -11.51 31.79
CA PHE A 555 -11.06 -11.36 32.73
C PHE A 555 -9.82 -10.93 31.91
N HIS A 556 -9.78 -9.64 31.61
CA HIS A 556 -8.68 -8.76 31.99
C HIS A 556 -7.28 -9.37 32.13
N ALA A 557 -6.48 -9.20 31.07
CA ALA A 557 -5.20 -8.51 31.13
C ALA A 557 -4.83 -8.00 29.74
#